data_AF-C5LFP8-F1
#
_entry.id   AF-C5LFP8-F1
#
_cell.length_a   1.000
_cell.length_b   1.000
_cell.length_c   1.000
_cell.angle_alpha   90.00
_cell.angle_beta   90.00
_cell.angle_gamma   90.00
#
_symmetry.space_group_name_H-M   'P 1'
#
loop_
_entity.id
_entity.type
_entity.pdbx_description
1 polymer ?
#
loop_
_entity_poly.entity_id
_entity_poly.type
_entity_poly.pdbx_seq_one_letter_code
_entity_poly.pdbx_strand_id
1 'polypeptide(L)'
;MEPTSAEEYRKEGNTKLKAKDIQGAIDSYTHAIDMKPEDHLAWSNRSAAFSVDGSYDKALADGLKCVELAPFWSKGHHRVGSALQSMGRYQEAIDHLDAAIKTCTEGDIANLKALRDACKGLSVEKQLLGAWKGTVTEQLGGYSQVMQFEEGHKMHVMVMGQSQEASYMVDAARDPALLNIHLAIDGDQGPNVP
;
A
#
# COMPACT_ATOMS: atom_id res chain seq x y z
N MET A 1 14.87 -21.55 -23.71
CA MET A 1 14.92 -22.72 -22.82
C MET A 1 13.84 -22.51 -21.80
N GLU A 2 12.97 -23.50 -21.61
CA GLU A 2 12.00 -23.51 -20.52
C GLU A 2 12.73 -23.49 -19.17
N PRO A 3 12.25 -22.78 -18.14
CA PRO A 3 12.85 -22.81 -16.82
C PRO A 3 12.83 -24.23 -16.23
N THR A 4 13.93 -24.62 -15.58
CA THR A 4 14.12 -25.98 -15.03
C THR A 4 14.41 -25.98 -13.54
N SER A 5 14.53 -24.81 -12.91
CA SER A 5 14.80 -24.65 -11.49
C SER A 5 13.98 -23.52 -10.87
N ALA A 6 13.77 -23.60 -9.55
CA ALA A 6 13.08 -22.55 -8.80
C ALA A 6 13.74 -21.17 -9.00
N GLU A 7 15.08 -21.11 -9.10
CA GLU A 7 15.79 -19.85 -9.34
C GLU A 7 15.51 -19.30 -10.75
N GLU A 8 15.44 -20.16 -11.76
CA GLU A 8 15.11 -19.75 -13.13
C GLU A 8 13.67 -19.26 -13.24
N TYR A 9 12.72 -19.96 -12.64
CA TYR A 9 11.32 -19.50 -12.56
C TYR A 9 11.21 -18.15 -11.83
N ARG A 10 11.98 -17.94 -10.75
CA ARG A 10 12.01 -16.64 -10.06
C ARG A 10 12.62 -15.54 -10.93
N LYS A 11 13.68 -15.83 -11.70
CA LYS A 11 14.27 -14.87 -12.66
C LYS A 11 13.31 -14.54 -13.80
N GLU A 12 12.61 -15.54 -14.31
CA GLU A 12 11.57 -15.39 -15.32
C GLU A 12 10.44 -14.51 -14.78
N GLY A 13 9.92 -14.79 -13.58
CA GLY A 13 8.90 -13.96 -12.93
C GLY A 13 9.35 -12.51 -12.78
N ASN A 14 10.60 -12.27 -12.39
CA ASN A 14 11.16 -10.91 -12.35
C ASN A 14 11.19 -10.23 -13.73
N THR A 15 11.40 -11.01 -14.79
CA THR A 15 11.46 -10.50 -16.17
C THR A 15 10.06 -10.14 -16.66
N LYS A 16 9.08 -11.01 -16.41
CA LYS A 16 7.66 -10.77 -16.72
C LYS A 16 7.12 -9.57 -15.93
N LEU A 17 7.44 -9.45 -14.65
CA LEU A 17 7.03 -8.32 -13.83
C LEU A 17 7.58 -6.99 -14.37
N LYS A 18 8.85 -6.96 -14.82
CA LYS A 18 9.44 -5.78 -15.49
C LYS A 18 8.77 -5.47 -16.83
N ALA A 19 8.32 -6.50 -17.54
CA ALA A 19 7.54 -6.36 -18.77
C ALA A 19 6.06 -5.99 -18.52
N LYS A 20 5.66 -5.80 -17.26
CA LYS A 20 4.27 -5.57 -16.82
C LYS A 20 3.32 -6.74 -17.11
N ASP A 21 3.84 -7.92 -17.39
CA ASP A 21 3.08 -9.17 -17.40
C ASP A 21 2.93 -9.66 -15.96
N ILE A 22 1.93 -9.12 -15.26
CA ILE A 22 1.72 -9.34 -13.84
C ILE A 22 1.28 -10.78 -13.57
N GLN A 23 0.33 -11.29 -14.37
CA GLN A 23 -0.19 -12.64 -14.20
C GLN A 23 0.89 -13.68 -14.51
N GLY A 24 1.63 -13.50 -15.62
CA GLY A 24 2.72 -14.42 -15.93
C GLY A 24 3.85 -14.37 -14.89
N ALA A 25 4.09 -13.22 -14.24
CA ALA A 25 5.01 -13.14 -13.12
C ALA A 25 4.53 -13.94 -11.91
N ILE A 26 3.24 -13.81 -11.55
CA ILE A 26 2.62 -14.58 -10.46
C ILE A 26 2.73 -16.09 -10.72
N ASP A 27 2.47 -16.52 -11.95
CA ASP A 27 2.55 -17.94 -12.33
C ASP A 27 3.98 -18.46 -12.24
N SER A 28 4.96 -17.73 -12.77
CA SER A 28 6.38 -18.08 -12.66
C SER A 28 6.84 -18.13 -11.19
N TYR A 29 6.45 -17.18 -10.35
CA TYR A 29 6.78 -17.26 -8.91
C TYR A 29 6.08 -18.40 -8.20
N THR A 30 4.86 -18.75 -8.61
CA THR A 30 4.13 -19.91 -8.07
C THR A 30 4.86 -21.19 -8.39
N HIS A 31 5.31 -21.39 -9.63
CA HIS A 31 6.17 -22.52 -9.97
C HIS A 31 7.47 -22.54 -9.16
N ALA A 32 8.11 -21.39 -8.94
CA ALA A 32 9.29 -21.32 -8.08
C ALA A 32 9.00 -21.78 -6.63
N ILE A 33 7.85 -21.40 -6.07
CA ILE A 33 7.39 -21.78 -4.73
C ILE A 33 7.04 -23.27 -4.67
N ASP A 34 6.35 -23.81 -5.68
CA ASP A 34 5.98 -25.23 -5.73
C ASP A 34 7.22 -26.13 -5.77
N MET A 35 8.27 -25.67 -6.45
CA MET A 35 9.56 -26.37 -6.49
C MET A 35 10.38 -26.22 -5.21
N LYS A 36 10.31 -25.04 -4.59
CA LYS A 36 11.12 -24.70 -3.41
C LYS A 36 10.33 -23.81 -2.43
N PRO A 37 9.46 -24.41 -1.59
CA PRO A 37 8.58 -23.65 -0.71
C PRO A 37 9.32 -22.88 0.39
N GLU A 38 10.57 -23.23 0.69
CA GLU A 38 11.44 -22.54 1.62
C GLU A 38 12.18 -21.32 1.03
N ASP A 39 12.04 -21.04 -0.27
CA ASP A 39 12.63 -19.84 -0.90
C ASP A 39 11.82 -18.59 -0.54
N HIS A 40 12.18 -17.93 0.56
CA HIS A 40 11.56 -16.68 1.01
C HIS A 40 11.60 -15.57 -0.06
N LEU A 41 12.54 -15.61 -1.04
CA LEU A 41 12.61 -14.62 -2.11
C LEU A 41 11.46 -14.81 -3.11
N ALA A 42 11.05 -16.04 -3.39
CA ALA A 42 9.94 -16.33 -4.29
C ALA A 42 8.61 -15.82 -3.69
N TRP A 43 8.38 -16.06 -2.39
CA TRP A 43 7.24 -15.51 -1.65
C TRP A 43 7.22 -13.98 -1.65
N SER A 44 8.37 -13.34 -1.38
CA SER A 44 8.45 -11.87 -1.40
C SER A 44 8.19 -11.28 -2.78
N ASN A 45 8.64 -11.96 -3.83
CA ASN A 45 8.45 -11.50 -5.20
C ASN A 45 7.00 -11.69 -5.66
N ARG A 46 6.35 -12.81 -5.30
CA ARG A 46 4.94 -13.03 -5.59
C ARG A 46 4.03 -12.09 -4.80
N SER A 47 4.38 -11.81 -3.54
CA SER A 47 3.75 -10.75 -2.75
C SER A 47 3.77 -9.40 -3.48
N ALA A 48 4.94 -9.02 -4.03
CA ALA A 48 5.07 -7.79 -4.81
C ALA A 48 4.17 -7.77 -6.05
N ALA A 49 4.11 -8.90 -6.76
CA ALA A 49 3.28 -9.03 -7.96
C ALA A 49 1.78 -8.94 -7.61
N PHE A 50 1.35 -9.59 -6.52
CA PHE A 50 -0.02 -9.44 -6.01
C PHE A 50 -0.36 -8.02 -5.56
N SER A 51 0.60 -7.28 -4.99
CA SER A 51 0.39 -5.85 -4.70
C SER A 51 0.18 -5.02 -5.97
N VAL A 52 0.90 -5.31 -7.06
CA VAL A 52 0.71 -4.63 -8.35
C VAL A 52 -0.62 -5.02 -9.00
N ASP A 53 -1.05 -6.27 -8.84
CA ASP A 53 -2.34 -6.78 -9.30
C ASP A 53 -3.55 -6.20 -8.53
N GLY A 54 -3.33 -5.61 -7.34
CA GLY A 54 -4.40 -5.18 -6.44
C GLY A 54 -4.95 -6.28 -5.54
N SER A 55 -4.43 -7.52 -5.67
CA SER A 55 -4.74 -8.66 -4.80
C SER A 55 -4.05 -8.55 -3.43
N TYR A 56 -4.36 -7.51 -2.66
CA TYR A 56 -3.63 -7.18 -1.44
C TYR A 56 -3.69 -8.29 -0.37
N ASP A 57 -4.80 -9.01 -0.24
CA ASP A 57 -4.91 -10.12 0.74
C ASP A 57 -3.91 -11.24 0.47
N LYS A 58 -3.72 -11.58 -0.82
CA LYS A 58 -2.71 -12.55 -1.25
C LYS A 58 -1.30 -12.00 -1.05
N ALA A 59 -1.10 -10.71 -1.34
CA ALA A 59 0.18 -10.05 -1.09
C ALA A 59 0.57 -10.10 0.39
N LEU A 60 -0.39 -9.88 1.29
CA LEU A 60 -0.20 -9.95 2.74
C LEU A 60 0.14 -11.37 3.18
N ALA A 61 -0.61 -12.37 2.70
CA ALA A 61 -0.36 -13.78 3.02
C ALA A 61 1.06 -14.22 2.60
N ASP A 62 1.47 -13.89 1.38
CA ASP A 62 2.83 -14.19 0.89
C ASP A 62 3.91 -13.40 1.65
N GLY A 63 3.63 -12.15 2.01
CA GLY A 63 4.51 -11.32 2.83
C GLY A 63 4.74 -11.93 4.22
N LEU A 64 3.67 -12.38 4.88
CA LEU A 64 3.74 -13.05 6.18
C LEU A 64 4.50 -14.38 6.07
N LYS A 65 4.28 -15.15 5.01
CA LYS A 65 5.04 -16.38 4.77
C LYS A 65 6.53 -16.11 4.56
N CYS A 66 6.87 -15.03 3.86
CA CYS A 66 8.25 -14.58 3.70
C CYS A 66 8.90 -14.25 5.06
N VAL A 67 8.19 -13.54 5.94
CA VAL A 67 8.66 -13.22 7.30
C VAL A 67 8.81 -14.47 8.16
N GLU A 68 7.91 -15.44 8.04
CA GLU A 68 8.02 -16.73 8.73
C GLU A 68 9.31 -17.47 8.35
N LEU A 69 9.66 -17.48 7.06
CA LEU A 69 10.85 -18.16 6.53
C LEU A 69 12.15 -17.38 6.80
N ALA A 70 12.09 -16.04 6.84
CA ALA A 70 13.25 -15.16 7.00
C ALA A 70 12.91 -13.97 7.93
N PRO A 71 12.79 -14.19 9.25
CA PRO A 71 12.27 -13.19 10.19
C PRO A 71 13.18 -11.98 10.41
N PHE A 72 14.45 -12.07 10.02
CA PHE A 72 15.40 -10.95 10.12
C PHE A 72 15.56 -10.20 8.79
N TRP A 73 14.84 -10.61 7.74
CA TRP A 73 14.96 -10.01 6.43
C TRP A 73 13.99 -8.84 6.25
N SER A 74 14.53 -7.62 6.31
CA SER A 74 13.76 -6.36 6.25
C SER A 74 12.78 -6.28 5.08
N LYS A 75 13.14 -6.81 3.91
CA LYS A 75 12.27 -6.79 2.72
C LYS A 75 10.99 -7.60 2.92
N GLY A 76 11.01 -8.69 3.69
CA GLY A 76 9.81 -9.47 4.01
C GLY A 76 8.81 -8.63 4.81
N HIS A 77 9.28 -7.99 5.89
CA HIS A 77 8.46 -7.07 6.67
C HIS A 77 7.95 -5.86 5.86
N HIS A 78 8.76 -5.35 4.94
CA HIS A 78 8.31 -4.29 4.03
C HIS A 78 7.16 -4.75 3.12
N ARG A 79 7.15 -6.02 2.66
CA ARG A 79 6.01 -6.57 1.90
C ARG A 79 4.73 -6.58 2.73
N VAL A 80 4.81 -7.01 3.99
CA VAL A 80 3.67 -7.00 4.92
C VAL A 80 3.15 -5.58 5.13
N GLY A 81 4.05 -4.64 5.45
CA GLY A 81 3.70 -3.23 5.66
C GLY A 81 3.06 -2.60 4.41
N SER A 82 3.62 -2.85 3.23
CA SER A 82 3.08 -2.35 1.95
C SER A 82 1.71 -2.95 1.63
N ALA A 83 1.48 -4.24 1.87
CA ALA A 83 0.18 -4.87 1.63
C ALA A 83 -0.90 -4.31 2.58
N LEU A 84 -0.58 -4.16 3.87
CA LEU A 84 -1.48 -3.56 4.86
C LEU A 84 -1.77 -2.09 4.55
N GLN A 85 -0.76 -1.33 4.13
CA GLN A 85 -0.93 0.04 3.65
C GLN A 85 -1.92 0.09 2.49
N SER A 86 -1.74 -0.76 1.48
CA SER A 86 -2.63 -0.78 0.31
C SER A 86 -4.08 -1.14 0.64
N MET A 87 -4.32 -1.81 1.77
CA MET A 87 -5.66 -2.09 2.33
C MET A 87 -6.21 -0.97 3.23
N GLY A 88 -5.46 0.12 3.46
CA GLY A 88 -5.83 1.17 4.43
C GLY A 88 -5.58 0.79 5.89
N ARG A 89 -4.95 -0.36 6.16
CA ARG A 89 -4.70 -0.89 7.52
C ARG A 89 -3.41 -0.32 8.12
N TYR A 90 -3.31 1.01 8.16
CA TYR A 90 -2.10 1.74 8.54
C TYR A 90 -1.60 1.42 9.96
N GLN A 91 -2.50 1.29 10.94
CA GLN A 91 -2.09 0.98 12.31
C GLN A 91 -1.45 -0.40 12.40
N GLU A 92 -2.03 -1.40 11.74
CA GLU A 92 -1.50 -2.76 11.74
C GLU A 92 -0.15 -2.84 11.02
N ALA A 93 0.04 -2.04 9.96
CA ALA A 93 1.32 -1.92 9.26
C ALA A 93 2.40 -1.35 10.19
N ILE A 94 2.08 -0.29 10.94
CA ILE A 94 2.99 0.34 11.92
C ILE A 94 3.33 -0.65 13.03
N ASP A 95 2.33 -1.28 13.64
CA ASP A 95 2.52 -2.22 14.75
C ASP A 95 3.42 -3.41 14.34
N HIS A 96 3.23 -3.92 13.11
CA HIS A 96 4.05 -5.00 12.57
C HIS A 96 5.53 -4.57 12.39
N LEU A 97 5.78 -3.39 11.81
CA LEU A 97 7.13 -2.89 11.61
C LEU A 97 7.82 -2.55 12.94
N ASP A 98 7.09 -1.98 13.90
CA ASP A 98 7.61 -1.72 15.24
C ASP A 98 7.98 -3.00 15.98
N ALA A 99 7.17 -4.05 15.86
CA ALA A 99 7.50 -5.36 16.39
C ALA A 99 8.79 -5.90 15.75
N ALA A 100 8.92 -5.83 14.42
CA ALA A 100 10.11 -6.26 13.71
C ALA A 100 11.37 -5.47 14.12
N ILE A 101 11.25 -4.16 14.31
CA ILE A 101 12.35 -3.29 14.78
C ILE A 101 12.81 -3.70 16.18
N LYS A 102 11.90 -4.06 17.08
CA LYS A 102 12.22 -4.49 18.45
C LYS A 102 12.92 -5.83 18.50
N THR A 103 12.59 -6.75 17.59
CA THR A 103 13.18 -8.09 17.54
C THR A 103 14.54 -8.13 16.84
N CYS A 104 14.84 -7.16 15.98
CA CYS A 104 16.14 -7.03 15.32
C CYS A 104 17.19 -6.46 16.29
N THR A 105 18.19 -7.28 16.67
CA THR A 105 19.35 -6.82 17.45
C THR A 105 20.29 -5.95 16.59
N GLU A 106 21.05 -5.05 17.22
CA GLU A 106 21.82 -3.94 16.61
C GLU A 106 22.81 -4.30 15.48
N GLY A 107 23.09 -5.58 15.21
CA GLY A 107 23.97 -6.03 14.13
C GLY A 107 23.42 -5.82 12.71
N ASP A 108 22.11 -5.61 12.55
CA ASP A 108 21.44 -5.48 11.26
C ASP A 108 21.09 -4.01 10.92
N ILE A 109 22.07 -3.11 11.04
CA ILE A 109 21.89 -1.64 10.89
C ILE A 109 21.16 -1.28 9.58
N ALA A 110 21.47 -1.97 8.48
CA ALA A 110 20.81 -1.72 7.18
C ALA A 110 19.33 -2.14 7.18
N ASN A 111 18.97 -3.22 7.86
CA ASN A 111 17.59 -3.68 7.99
C ASN A 111 16.80 -2.75 8.92
N LEU A 112 17.40 -2.32 10.02
CA LEU A 112 16.77 -1.42 11.00
C LEU A 112 16.43 -0.06 10.41
N LYS A 113 17.34 0.54 9.63
CA LYS A 113 17.09 1.84 9.00
C LYS A 113 15.89 1.77 8.03
N ALA A 114 15.87 0.77 7.15
CA ALA A 114 14.79 0.61 6.17
C ALA A 114 13.42 0.40 6.84
N LEU A 115 13.36 -0.40 7.92
CA LEU A 115 12.13 -0.62 8.67
C LEU A 115 11.66 0.66 9.39
N ARG A 116 12.58 1.41 10.02
CA ARG A 116 12.26 2.69 10.65
C ARG A 116 11.77 3.73 9.66
N ASP A 117 12.42 3.82 8.50
CA ASP A 117 12.01 4.74 7.43
C ASP A 117 10.61 4.39 6.90
N ALA A 118 10.32 3.10 6.69
CA ALA A 118 9.00 2.62 6.29
C ALA A 118 7.93 2.92 7.36
N CYS A 119 8.22 2.64 8.63
CA CYS A 119 7.30 2.90 9.74
C CYS A 119 7.00 4.39 9.90
N LYS A 120 8.02 5.25 9.75
CA LYS A 120 7.86 6.71 9.77
C LYS A 120 7.01 7.19 8.59
N GLY A 121 7.23 6.64 7.39
CA GLY A 121 6.42 6.94 6.21
C GLY A 121 4.94 6.66 6.43
N LEU A 122 4.61 5.46 6.93
CA LEU A 122 3.24 5.05 7.26
C LEU A 122 2.61 5.93 8.35
N SER A 123 3.40 6.32 9.35
CA SER A 123 2.93 7.21 10.42
C SER A 123 2.55 8.60 9.90
N VAL A 124 3.37 9.16 9.00
CA VAL A 124 3.11 10.46 8.35
C VAL A 124 1.88 10.36 7.46
N GLU A 125 1.77 9.32 6.63
CA GLU A 125 0.62 9.12 5.75
C GLU A 125 -0.68 9.00 6.56
N LYS A 126 -0.69 8.20 7.64
CA LYS A 126 -1.82 8.08 8.55
C LYS A 126 -2.22 9.43 9.16
N GLN A 127 -1.25 10.24 9.60
CA GLN A 127 -1.52 11.57 10.17
C GLN A 127 -2.12 12.52 9.13
N LEU A 128 -1.59 12.52 7.92
CA LEU A 128 -2.08 13.38 6.84
C LEU A 128 -3.49 12.98 6.41
N LEU A 129 -3.80 11.69 6.33
CA LEU A 129 -5.16 11.19 6.08
C LEU A 129 -6.15 11.67 7.16
N GLY A 130 -5.74 11.63 8.44
CA GLY A 130 -6.53 12.15 9.54
C GLY A 130 -6.76 13.65 9.47
N ALA A 131 -5.71 14.43 9.19
CA ALA A 131 -5.80 15.88 9.03
C ALA A 131 -6.73 16.26 7.87
N TRP A 132 -6.58 15.58 6.74
CA TRP A 132 -7.39 15.79 5.55
C TRP A 132 -8.88 15.48 5.78
N LYS A 133 -9.19 14.36 6.45
CA LYS A 133 -10.57 14.03 6.88
C LYS A 133 -11.18 15.15 7.72
N GLY A 134 -10.39 15.78 8.59
CA GLY A 134 -10.79 16.97 9.34
C GLY A 134 -11.12 18.16 8.44
N THR A 135 -10.22 18.53 7.52
CA THR A 135 -10.38 19.66 6.61
C THR A 135 -11.59 19.49 5.68
N VAL A 136 -11.81 18.30 5.10
CA VAL A 136 -12.99 18.04 4.26
C VAL A 136 -14.27 18.19 5.07
N THR A 137 -14.29 17.71 6.32
CA THR A 137 -15.45 17.87 7.21
C THR A 137 -15.73 19.33 7.54
N GLU A 138 -14.68 20.15 7.74
CA GLU A 138 -14.82 21.58 8.01
C GLU A 138 -15.30 22.37 6.78
N GLN A 139 -14.71 22.13 5.61
CA GLN A 139 -15.03 22.87 4.38
C GLN A 139 -16.37 22.48 3.77
N LEU A 140 -16.74 21.19 3.84
CA LEU A 140 -17.94 20.66 3.21
C LEU A 140 -19.06 20.35 4.20
N GLY A 141 -18.86 20.55 5.51
CA GLY A 141 -19.81 20.24 6.58
C GLY A 141 -21.16 20.98 6.51
N GLY A 142 -21.32 21.93 5.58
CA GLY A 142 -22.59 22.58 5.25
C GLY A 142 -23.43 21.87 4.17
N TYR A 143 -22.88 20.88 3.46
CA TYR A 143 -23.59 20.12 2.42
C TYR A 143 -24.18 18.83 2.99
N SER A 144 -25.50 18.67 2.90
CA SER A 144 -26.24 17.55 3.47
C SER A 144 -25.97 16.17 2.83
N GLN A 145 -25.18 16.10 1.77
CA GLN A 145 -24.89 14.89 0.99
C GLN A 145 -23.39 14.68 0.70
N VAL A 146 -22.53 14.97 1.68
CA VAL A 146 -21.09 14.67 1.57
C VAL A 146 -20.78 13.37 2.29
N MET A 147 -20.32 12.37 1.54
CA MET A 147 -19.84 11.10 2.11
C MET A 147 -18.34 10.95 1.85
N GLN A 148 -17.60 10.56 2.88
CA GLN A 148 -16.18 10.24 2.79
C GLN A 148 -16.00 8.75 3.03
N PHE A 149 -15.26 8.06 2.17
CA PHE A 149 -14.97 6.64 2.36
C PHE A 149 -13.57 6.26 1.87
N GLU A 150 -13.03 5.20 2.46
CA GLU A 150 -11.73 4.63 2.17
C GLU A 150 -11.89 3.47 1.18
N GLU A 151 -11.16 3.51 0.07
CA GLU A 151 -11.02 2.39 -0.86
C GLU A 151 -9.53 2.02 -0.97
N GLY A 152 -9.11 1.01 -0.20
CA GLY A 152 -7.69 0.66 -0.05
C GLY A 152 -6.89 1.78 0.63
N HIS A 153 -5.83 2.26 -0.03
CA HIS A 153 -5.03 3.42 0.41
C HIS A 153 -5.51 4.76 -0.17
N LYS A 154 -6.67 4.77 -0.83
CA LYS A 154 -7.24 5.98 -1.45
C LYS A 154 -8.46 6.44 -0.66
N MET A 155 -8.55 7.75 -0.46
CA MET A 155 -9.75 8.39 0.10
C MET A 155 -10.62 8.92 -1.04
N HIS A 156 -11.93 8.69 -0.93
CA HIS A 156 -12.93 9.21 -1.85
C HIS A 156 -13.85 10.20 -1.13
N VAL A 157 -14.19 11.30 -1.82
CA VAL A 157 -15.24 12.23 -1.39
C VAL A 157 -16.34 12.18 -2.43
N MET A 158 -17.56 11.92 -1.97
CA MET A 158 -18.76 12.01 -2.78
C MET A 158 -19.51 13.27 -2.38
N VAL A 159 -19.83 14.12 -3.36
CA VAL A 159 -20.66 15.32 -3.17
C VAL A 159 -21.84 15.23 -4.13
N MET A 160 -23.07 15.30 -3.61
CA MET A 160 -24.31 15.31 -4.41
C MET A 160 -24.43 14.11 -5.38
N GLY A 161 -24.00 12.92 -4.95
CA GLY A 161 -24.12 11.68 -5.73
C GLY A 161 -23.05 11.47 -6.81
N GLN A 162 -22.11 12.41 -6.99
CA GLN A 162 -20.94 12.21 -7.84
C GLN A 162 -19.74 11.84 -6.96
N SER A 163 -19.19 10.64 -7.20
CA SER A 163 -17.92 10.20 -6.59
C SER A 163 -16.78 10.78 -7.41
N GLN A 164 -15.86 11.49 -6.77
CA GLN A 164 -14.61 11.87 -7.39
C GLN A 164 -13.47 11.24 -6.60
N GLU A 165 -12.51 10.67 -7.31
CA GLU A 165 -11.24 10.29 -6.70
C GLU A 165 -10.62 11.60 -6.20
N ALA A 166 -10.53 11.76 -4.87
CA ALA A 166 -9.71 12.82 -4.33
C ALA A 166 -8.27 12.37 -4.55
N SER A 167 -7.69 12.73 -5.70
CA SER A 167 -6.29 12.44 -5.95
C SER A 167 -5.50 13.14 -4.85
N TYR A 168 -4.97 12.34 -3.94
CA TYR A 168 -4.00 12.76 -2.95
C TYR A 168 -2.74 13.15 -3.72
N MET A 169 -2.74 14.36 -4.30
CA MET A 169 -1.56 14.87 -4.94
C MET A 169 -0.52 15.07 -3.84
N VAL A 170 0.70 14.62 -4.09
CA VAL A 170 1.86 14.83 -3.20
C VAL A 170 2.02 16.30 -2.78
N ASP A 171 1.43 17.24 -3.53
CA ASP A 171 1.37 18.67 -3.22
C ASP A 171 0.43 19.02 -2.05
N ALA A 172 -0.67 18.29 -1.82
CA ALA A 172 -1.54 18.46 -0.64
C ALA A 172 -0.85 18.02 0.66
N ALA A 173 0.15 17.14 0.58
CA ALA A 173 1.00 16.77 1.72
C ALA A 173 1.96 17.90 2.13
N ARG A 174 2.16 18.92 1.27
CA ARG A 174 3.01 20.09 1.54
C ARG A 174 2.19 21.30 2.01
N ASP A 175 0.94 21.41 1.58
CA ASP A 175 0.03 22.46 2.00
C ASP A 175 -1.44 21.98 1.91
N PRO A 176 -2.14 21.81 3.05
CA PRO A 176 -3.57 21.48 3.08
C PRO A 176 -4.47 22.51 2.38
N ALA A 177 -3.99 23.76 2.20
CA ALA A 177 -4.70 24.81 1.46
C ALA A 177 -4.63 24.65 -0.07
N LEU A 178 -3.73 23.80 -0.59
CA LEU A 178 -3.64 23.48 -2.02
C LEU A 178 -4.65 22.41 -2.47
N LEU A 179 -5.64 22.11 -1.62
CA LEU A 179 -6.75 21.23 -1.95
C LEU A 179 -7.63 21.87 -3.05
N ASN A 180 -7.29 21.60 -4.31
CA ASN A 180 -8.15 21.93 -5.45
C ASN A 180 -9.23 20.85 -5.58
N ILE A 181 -10.31 20.96 -4.80
CA ILE A 181 -11.55 20.23 -5.11
C ILE A 181 -12.18 20.91 -6.33
N HIS A 182 -11.89 20.41 -7.54
CA HIS A 182 -12.64 20.81 -8.73
C HIS A 182 -14.04 20.19 -8.67
N LEU A 183 -14.92 20.79 -7.87
CA LEU A 183 -16.35 20.57 -7.99
C LEU A 183 -16.73 21.09 -9.38
N ALA A 184 -16.97 20.20 -10.34
CA ALA A 184 -17.71 20.56 -11.54
C ALA A 184 -19.16 20.83 -11.13
N ILE A 185 -19.40 21.99 -10.53
CA ILE A 185 -20.76 22.50 -10.31
C ILE A 185 -21.20 23.05 -11.66
N ASP A 186 -21.60 22.17 -12.58
CA ASP A 186 -22.38 22.62 -13.73
C ASP A 186 -23.77 23.02 -13.21
N GLY A 187 -23.88 24.30 -12.87
CA GLY A 187 -25.12 24.96 -12.56
C GLY A 187 -25.64 24.73 -11.14
N ASP A 188 -25.76 25.84 -10.43
CA ASP A 188 -26.86 26.17 -9.54
C ASP A 188 -26.57 26.30 -8.02
N GLN A 189 -26.92 27.49 -7.56
CA GLN A 189 -26.88 28.14 -6.25
C GLN A 189 -26.16 27.45 -5.09
N GLY A 190 -25.09 28.11 -4.61
CA GLY A 190 -24.49 27.84 -3.31
C GLY A 190 -25.50 27.95 -2.15
N PRO A 191 -25.16 27.42 -0.97
CA PRO A 191 -26.09 27.37 0.15
C PRO A 191 -26.52 28.78 0.56
N ASN A 192 -27.85 28.99 0.55
CA ASN A 192 -28.46 30.18 1.13
C ASN A 192 -28.26 30.10 2.65
N VAL A 193 -27.28 30.85 3.14
CA VAL A 193 -26.95 30.94 4.57
C VAL A 193 -28.05 31.75 5.26
N PRO A 194 -28.73 31.24 6.32
CA PRO A 194 -29.62 32.05 7.14
C PRO A 194 -28.86 33.06 8.01
#